data_AF-R9K5T2-F1
#
_entry.id   AF-R9K5T2-F1
#
_cell.length_a   1.000
_cell.length_b   1.000
_cell.length_c   1.000
_cell.angle_alpha   90.00
_cell.angle_beta   90.00
_cell.angle_gamma   90.00
#
_symmetry.space_group_name_H-M   'P 1'
#
loop_
_entity.id
_entity.type
_entity.pdbx_description
1 polymer ?
#
loop_
_entity_poly.entity_id
_entity_poly.type
_entity_poly.pdbx_seq_one_letter_code
_entity_poly.pdbx_strand_id
1 'polypeptide(L)' 'MISATEARGKTEAVKNNGVECELKRIEHEIEKAISKGDNNIALDGTISHPTANYMRQLGYEVHTGSQYNESYFTIKW' A
#
# COMPACT_ATOMS: atom_id res chain seq x y z
N MET A 1 26.62 13.72 -15.75
CA MET A 1 25.51 13.01 -16.43
C MET A 1 25.39 11.65 -15.77
N ILE A 2 24.28 11.38 -15.09
CA ILE A 2 24.11 10.11 -14.36
C ILE A 2 23.76 9.03 -15.38
N SER A 3 24.43 7.87 -15.32
CA SER A 3 24.12 6.72 -16.17
C SER A 3 22.68 6.25 -15.91
N ALA A 4 21.97 5.81 -16.95
CA ALA A 4 20.64 5.23 -16.81
C ALA A 4 20.62 4.05 -15.81
N THR A 5 21.71 3.29 -15.72
CA THR A 5 21.86 2.16 -14.78
C THR A 5 21.97 2.65 -13.33
N GLU A 6 22.69 3.74 -13.11
CA GLU A 6 22.93 4.32 -11.79
C GLU A 6 21.70 5.10 -11.28
N ALA A 7 20.93 5.71 -12.20
CA ALA A 7 19.60 6.25 -11.90
C ALA A 7 18.62 5.13 -11.50
N ARG A 8 18.60 4.01 -12.23
CA ARG A 8 17.73 2.86 -11.93
C ARG A 8 17.99 2.24 -10.57
N GLY A 9 19.26 2.03 -10.20
CA GLY A 9 19.62 1.45 -8.89
C GLY A 9 19.16 2.32 -7.71
N LYS A 10 19.23 3.66 -7.85
CA LYS A 10 18.70 4.59 -6.84
C LYS A 10 17.17 4.54 -6.77
N THR A 11 16.48 4.42 -7.91
CA THR A 11 15.02 4.31 -7.95
C THR A 11 14.53 2.99 -7.33
N GLU A 12 15.23 1.87 -7.56
CA GLU A 12 14.85 0.57 -7.00
C GLU A 12 15.03 0.50 -5.47
N ALA A 13 16.13 1.02 -4.94
CA ALA A 13 16.34 1.07 -3.49
C ALA A 13 15.31 1.96 -2.76
N VAL A 14 14.97 3.12 -3.36
CA VAL A 14 13.92 4.00 -2.84
C VAL A 14 12.54 3.33 -2.92
N LYS A 15 12.27 2.57 -3.99
CA LYS A 15 11.02 1.85 -4.17
C LYS A 15 10.79 0.80 -3.08
N ASN A 16 11.81 0.05 -2.70
CA ASN A 16 11.70 -0.98 -1.66
C ASN A 16 11.42 -0.38 -0.28
N ASN A 17 12.11 0.71 0.09
CA ASN A 17 11.87 1.40 1.36
C ASN A 17 10.45 2.01 1.42
N GLY A 18 9.96 2.55 0.29
CA GLY A 18 8.59 3.05 0.18
C GLY A 18 7.53 1.97 0.42
N VAL A 19 7.74 0.75 -0.08
CA VAL A 19 6.82 -0.38 0.10
C VAL A 19 6.78 -0.84 1.56
N GLU A 20 7.92 -0.93 2.25
CA GLU A 20 7.95 -1.30 3.68
C GLU A 20 7.24 -0.27 4.56
N CYS A 21 7.41 1.02 4.28
CA CYS A 21 6.72 2.09 5.01
C CYS A 21 5.20 2.05 4.79
N GLU A 22 4.76 1.78 3.55
CA GLU A 22 3.34 1.65 3.22
C GLU A 22 2.70 0.46 3.94
N LEU A 23 3.37 -0.70 3.94
CA LEU A 23 2.91 -1.90 4.66
C LEU A 23 2.73 -1.65 6.16
N LYS A 24 3.74 -1.03 6.81
CA LYS A 24 3.66 -0.71 8.25
C LYS A 24 2.48 0.21 8.57
N ARG A 25 2.21 1.19 7.70
CA ARG A 25 1.07 2.11 7.87
C ARG A 25 -0.26 1.37 7.75
N ILE A 26 -0.37 0.47 6.78
CA ILE A 26 -1.59 -0.33 6.58
C ILE A 26 -1.81 -1.29 7.76
N GLU A 27 -0.77 -2.00 8.20
CA GLU A 27 -0.83 -2.92 9.34
C GLU A 27 -1.30 -2.20 10.61
N HIS A 28 -0.77 -1.01 10.88
CA HIS A 28 -1.20 -0.19 12.01
C HIS A 28 -2.70 0.17 11.96
N GLU A 29 -3.21 0.53 10.78
CA GLU A 29 -4.63 0.86 10.61
C GLU A 29 -5.52 -0.38 10.71
N ILE A 30 -5.05 -1.55 10.23
CA ILE A 30 -5.75 -2.83 10.43
C ILE A 30 -5.86 -3.16 11.92
N GLU A 31 -4.76 -3.10 12.68
CA GLU A 31 -4.76 -3.39 14.12
C GLU A 31 -5.73 -2.47 14.90
N LYS A 32 -5.74 -1.19 14.52
CA LYS A 32 -6.65 -0.20 15.08
C LYS A 32 -8.11 -0.48 14.73
N ALA A 33 -8.39 -0.94 13.51
CA ALA A 33 -9.73 -1.32 13.07
C ALA A 33 -10.21 -2.62 13.75
N ILE A 34 -9.34 -3.62 13.91
CA ILE A 34 -9.62 -4.84 14.68
C ILE A 34 -9.97 -4.48 16.13
N SER A 35 -9.23 -3.55 16.74
CA SER A 35 -9.49 -3.08 18.10
C SER A 35 -10.86 -2.38 18.25
N LYS A 36 -11.42 -1.85 17.16
CA LYS A 36 -12.76 -1.27 17.10
C LYS A 36 -13.85 -2.28 16.78
N GLY A 37 -13.49 -3.51 16.37
CA GLY A 37 -14.41 -4.54 15.89
C GLY A 37 -14.77 -4.41 14.41
N ASP A 38 -14.04 -3.60 13.65
CA ASP A 38 -14.19 -3.49 12.21
C ASP A 38 -13.49 -4.67 11.51
N ASN A 39 -13.92 -5.01 10.29
CA ASN A 39 -13.32 -6.06 9.44
C ASN A 39 -12.73 -5.51 8.13
N ASN A 40 -12.73 -4.19 7.99
CA ASN A 40 -12.22 -3.52 6.82
C ASN A 40 -11.64 -2.16 7.20
N ILE A 41 -10.74 -1.66 6.37
CA ILE A 41 -10.25 -0.30 6.42
C ILE A 41 -10.45 0.36 5.06
N ALA A 42 -10.70 1.66 5.08
CA ALA A 42 -10.70 2.52 3.90
C ALA A 42 -9.66 3.62 4.14
N LEU A 43 -8.72 3.75 3.20
CA LEU A 43 -7.65 4.73 3.27
C LEU A 43 -7.62 5.56 2.00
N ASP A 44 -7.44 6.87 2.18
CA ASP A 44 -7.26 7.80 1.08
C ASP A 44 -5.87 7.67 0.47
N GLY A 45 -5.81 7.81 -0.84
CA GLY A 45 -4.62 7.71 -1.66
C GLY A 45 -4.57 6.45 -2.51
N THR A 46 -3.36 6.12 -2.94
CA THR A 46 -3.06 4.97 -3.78
C THR A 46 -2.17 4.00 -3.03
N ILE A 47 -2.43 2.71 -3.20
CA ILE A 47 -1.56 1.64 -2.72
C ILE A 47 -0.61 1.22 -3.83
N SER A 48 0.66 0.98 -3.48
CA SER A 48 1.64 0.46 -4.44
C SER A 48 1.23 -0.94 -4.93
N HIS A 49 1.40 -1.20 -6.22
CA HIS A 49 1.10 -2.51 -6.82
C HIS A 49 1.76 -3.71 -6.11
N PRO A 50 3.07 -3.69 -5.77
CA PRO A 50 3.69 -4.76 -4.99
C PRO A 50 3.03 -4.96 -3.62
N THR A 51 2.67 -3.88 -2.93
CA THR A 51 2.00 -3.94 -1.62
C THR A 51 0.62 -4.59 -1.76
N ALA A 52 -0.20 -4.12 -2.69
CA ALA A 52 -1.52 -4.69 -2.94
C ALA A 52 -1.45 -6.18 -3.31
N ASN A 53 -0.47 -6.58 -4.11
CA ASN A 53 -0.28 -7.97 -4.49
C ASN A 53 0.14 -8.83 -3.27
N TYR A 54 1.07 -8.35 -2.46
CA TYR A 54 1.49 -9.03 -1.23
C TYR A 54 0.30 -9.25 -0.28
N MET A 55 -0.55 -8.23 -0.09
CA MET A 55 -1.74 -8.36 0.75
C MET A 55 -2.75 -9.36 0.18
N ARG A 56 -2.98 -9.37 -1.14
CA ARG A 56 -3.83 -10.39 -1.78
C ARG A 56 -3.29 -11.82 -1.59
N GLN A 57 -1.97 -11.99 -1.64
CA GLN A 57 -1.33 -13.30 -1.40
C GLN A 57 -1.52 -13.78 0.05
N LEU A 58 -1.61 -12.86 1.01
CA LEU A 58 -1.92 -13.18 2.41
C LEU A 58 -3.42 -13.49 2.64
N GLY A 59 -4.28 -13.28 1.65
CA GLY A 59 -5.71 -13.53 1.72
C GLY A 59 -6.57 -12.28 1.94
N TYR A 60 -5.98 -11.10 1.99
CA TYR A 60 -6.72 -9.85 2.10
C TYR A 60 -7.39 -9.49 0.77
N GLU A 61 -8.61 -8.97 0.85
CA GLU A 61 -9.32 -8.41 -0.29
C GLU A 61 -8.95 -6.92 -0.42
N VAL A 62 -8.20 -6.57 -1.46
CA VAL A 62 -7.74 -5.19 -1.73
C VAL A 62 -8.48 -4.61 -2.94
N HIS A 63 -9.29 -3.59 -2.69
CA HIS A 63 -9.96 -2.78 -3.71
C HIS A 63 -9.32 -1.42 -3.82
N THR A 64 -9.23 -0.91 -5.04
CA THR A 64 -8.71 0.43 -5.34
C THR A 64 -9.74 1.16 -6.20
N GLY A 65 -10.11 2.36 -5.80
CA GLY A 65 -11.09 3.18 -6.50
C GLY A 65 -10.63 4.64 -6.61
N SER A 66 -11.44 5.42 -7.32
CA SER A 66 -11.30 6.87 -7.36
C SER A 66 -12.68 7.49 -7.27
N GLN A 67 -12.86 8.46 -6.37
CA GLN A 67 -14.10 9.19 -6.19
C GLN A 67 -13.78 10.68 -6.13
N TYR A 68 -14.46 11.51 -6.93
CA TYR A 68 -14.23 12.96 -6.98
C TYR A 68 -12.77 13.37 -7.21
N ASN A 69 -12.03 12.64 -8.05
CA ASN A 69 -10.59 12.77 -8.29
C ASN A 69 -9.68 12.40 -7.10
N GLU A 70 -10.25 11.90 -6.00
CA GLU A 70 -9.51 11.37 -4.87
C GLU A 70 -9.41 9.85 -5.03
N SER A 71 -8.17 9.35 -5.10
CA SER A 71 -7.95 7.91 -5.09
C SER A 71 -8.16 7.40 -3.67
N TYR A 72 -8.74 6.21 -3.56
CA TYR A 72 -8.86 5.51 -2.29
C TYR A 72 -8.62 4.02 -2.49
N PHE A 73 -8.29 3.33 -1.40
CA PHE A 73 -8.26 1.89 -1.40
C PHE A 73 -8.90 1.35 -0.13
N THR A 74 -9.51 0.18 -0.25
CA THR A 74 -10.08 -0.54 0.87
C THR A 74 -9.44 -1.91 0.98
N ILE A 75 -9.25 -2.35 2.22
CA ILE A 75 -8.67 -3.63 2.56
C ILE A 75 -9.61 -4.31 3.53
N LYS A 76 -9.95 -5.56 3.24
CA LYS A 76 -10.84 -6.39 4.04
C LYS A 76 -10.19 -7.74 4.34
N TRP A 77 -10.46 -8.27 5.52
CA TRP A 77 -9.99 -9.58 6.00
C TRP A 77 -11.15 -10.46 6.48
#